data_AF-A0A3B1BKN7-F1
#
_entry.id   AF-A0A3B1BKN7-F1
#
_cell.length_a   1.000
_cell.length_b   1.000
_cell.length_c   1.000
_cell.angle_alpha   90.00
_cell.angle_beta   90.00
_cell.angle_gamma   90.00
#
_symmetry.space_group_name_H-M   'P 1'
#
loop_
_entity.id
_entity.type
_entity.pdbx_description
1 polymer ?
#
loop_
_entity_poly.entity_id
_entity_poly.type
_entity_poly.pdbx_seq_one_letter_code
_entity_poly.pdbx_strand_id
1 'polypeptide(L)'
;MAFSVNTNAIALSALFNLNKTTAQLETVQNRINTGLKISSPKDNAAIFSIAQKLRADLKGYNAVKQSLDRSISIADIALAAAGAISDLLIEMKEKTVAAADAGLDATSRTALNEDFSSLRDQITIIVNNAEFNGTNLLDAGTDAIVAITNPTASQTISIPHQNLTLGGGNVTITAAQQITTQTLAEAALTNVDDSLALVNVVLTRLGAGSTSLETQRIFADKISDTIEIGIGNLVDANLAKESANLQALQVKQQLGIQALSIANQAPQSILNIFG
;
A
#
# COMPACT_ATOMS: atom_id res chain seq x y z
N MET A 1 -71.67 -3.43 -10.37
CA MET A 1 -71.80 -2.39 -9.33
C MET A 1 -70.72 -1.32 -9.55
N ALA A 2 -70.86 -0.50 -10.59
CA ALA A 2 -69.81 0.42 -11.04
C ALA A 2 -69.79 1.77 -10.29
N PHE A 3 -70.78 2.04 -9.42
CA PHE A 3 -70.95 3.32 -8.74
C PHE A 3 -71.30 3.08 -7.26
N SER A 4 -70.28 2.80 -6.43
CA SER A 4 -70.41 2.79 -4.97
C SER A 4 -69.84 4.11 -4.42
N VAL A 5 -70.65 4.83 -3.64
CA VAL A 5 -70.25 6.10 -3.01
C VAL A 5 -69.36 5.85 -1.78
N ASN A 6 -69.52 4.71 -1.10
CA ASN A 6 -68.77 4.35 0.11
C ASN A 6 -67.39 3.73 -0.18
N THR A 7 -67.16 3.21 -1.38
CA THR A 7 -65.87 2.59 -1.75
C THR A 7 -65.50 2.98 -3.17
N ASN A 8 -64.60 3.96 -3.28
CA ASN A 8 -64.11 4.45 -4.56
C ASN A 8 -62.92 3.60 -5.05
N ALA A 9 -63.23 2.55 -5.82
CA ALA A 9 -62.23 1.65 -6.38
C ALA A 9 -61.21 2.37 -7.31
N ILE A 10 -61.63 3.45 -7.98
CA ILE A 10 -60.76 4.25 -8.85
C ILE A 10 -59.74 5.04 -8.01
N ALA A 11 -60.17 5.65 -6.91
CA ALA A 11 -59.29 6.34 -5.98
C ALA A 11 -58.32 5.37 -5.26
N LEU A 12 -58.75 4.17 -4.90
CA LEU A 12 -57.88 3.15 -4.30
C LEU A 12 -56.79 2.68 -5.27
N SER A 13 -57.14 2.47 -6.55
CA SER A 13 -56.16 2.13 -7.60
C SER A 13 -55.18 3.28 -7.86
N ALA A 14 -55.67 4.52 -7.89
CA ALA A 14 -54.81 5.71 -8.01
C ALA A 14 -53.85 5.84 -6.82
N LEU A 15 -54.32 5.61 -5.59
CA LEU A 15 -53.51 5.65 -4.38
C LEU A 15 -52.46 4.53 -4.35
N PHE A 16 -52.79 3.32 -4.80
CA PHE A 16 -51.82 2.22 -4.94
C PHE A 16 -50.69 2.58 -5.92
N ASN A 17 -51.04 3.15 -7.08
CA ASN A 17 -50.05 3.61 -8.06
C ASN A 17 -49.21 4.79 -7.56
N LEU A 18 -49.81 5.70 -6.78
CA LEU A 18 -49.10 6.80 -6.13
C LEU A 18 -48.08 6.26 -5.12
N ASN A 19 -48.49 5.35 -4.22
CA ASN A 19 -47.60 4.71 -3.25
C ASN A 19 -46.44 3.98 -3.92
N LYS A 20 -46.69 3.27 -5.03
CA LYS A 20 -45.64 2.63 -5.83
C LYS A 20 -44.65 3.64 -6.41
N THR A 21 -45.15 4.77 -6.92
CA THR A 21 -44.32 5.85 -7.46
C THR A 21 -43.48 6.50 -6.35
N THR A 22 -44.06 6.73 -5.17
CA THR A 22 -43.36 7.25 -3.99
C THR A 22 -42.23 6.32 -3.54
N ALA A 23 -42.48 5.01 -3.46
CA ALA A 23 -41.44 4.03 -3.11
C ALA A 23 -40.29 3.98 -4.13
N GLN A 24 -40.61 4.11 -5.43
CA GLN A 24 -39.59 4.20 -6.49
C GLN A 24 -38.77 5.49 -6.37
N LEU A 25 -39.42 6.61 -6.04
CA LEU A 25 -38.78 7.92 -5.85
C LEU A 25 -37.80 7.88 -4.68
N GLU A 26 -38.19 7.29 -3.54
CA GLU A 26 -37.31 7.07 -2.39
C GLU A 26 -36.08 6.21 -2.76
N THR A 27 -36.28 5.15 -3.55
CA THR A 27 -35.17 4.31 -4.02
C THR A 27 -34.18 5.10 -4.89
N VAL A 28 -34.69 5.86 -5.87
CA VAL A 28 -33.83 6.67 -6.77
C VAL A 28 -33.11 7.77 -6.00
N GLN A 29 -33.77 8.42 -5.05
CA GLN A 29 -33.13 9.40 -4.16
C GLN A 29 -32.00 8.76 -3.36
N ASN A 30 -32.21 7.58 -2.76
CA ASN A 30 -31.16 6.88 -2.04
C ASN A 30 -29.96 6.52 -2.94
N ARG A 31 -30.21 6.11 -4.19
CA ARG A 31 -29.14 5.84 -5.16
C ARG A 31 -28.38 7.10 -5.59
N ILE A 32 -29.07 8.23 -5.75
CA ILE A 32 -28.43 9.51 -6.06
C ILE A 32 -27.59 10.00 -4.87
N ASN A 33 -28.13 9.90 -3.66
CA ASN A 33 -27.43 10.33 -2.44
C ASN A 33 -26.19 9.49 -2.14
N THR A 34 -26.26 8.18 -2.37
CA THR A 34 -25.14 7.27 -2.10
C THR A 34 -24.20 7.07 -3.28
N GLY A 35 -24.63 7.39 -4.50
CA GLY A 35 -23.94 7.03 -5.75
C GLY A 35 -23.96 5.54 -6.08
N LEU A 36 -24.60 4.70 -5.25
CA LEU A 36 -24.57 3.24 -5.37
C LEU A 36 -25.94 2.72 -5.80
N LYS A 37 -25.97 1.81 -6.77
CA LYS A 37 -27.20 1.07 -7.14
C LYS A 37 -27.58 0.05 -6.07
N ILE A 38 -26.59 -0.45 -5.32
CA ILE A 38 -26.71 -1.43 -4.22
C ILE A 38 -25.97 -0.84 -3.01
N SER A 39 -26.72 -0.19 -2.13
CA SER A 39 -26.16 0.45 -0.93
C SER A 39 -26.38 -0.40 0.32
N SER A 40 -27.38 -1.28 0.30
CA SER A 40 -27.74 -2.14 1.43
C SER A 40 -27.96 -3.61 1.00
N PRO A 41 -27.89 -4.57 1.95
CA PRO A 41 -28.27 -5.95 1.69
C PRO A 41 -29.71 -6.13 1.21
N LYS A 42 -30.58 -5.15 1.49
CA LYS A 42 -31.99 -5.16 1.04
C LYS A 42 -32.12 -4.96 -0.47
N ASP A 43 -31.16 -4.27 -1.10
CA ASP A 43 -31.19 -4.01 -2.55
C ASP A 43 -30.81 -5.27 -3.33
N ASN A 44 -29.73 -5.95 -2.91
CA ASN A 44 -29.34 -7.26 -3.43
C ASN A 44 -28.32 -7.92 -2.49
N ALA A 45 -28.76 -8.87 -1.68
CA ALA A 45 -27.91 -9.52 -0.69
C ALA A 45 -26.71 -10.26 -1.31
N ALA A 46 -26.88 -10.88 -2.49
CA ALA A 46 -25.82 -11.63 -3.15
C ALA A 46 -24.70 -10.71 -3.65
N ILE A 47 -25.06 -9.66 -4.40
CA ILE A 47 -24.08 -8.70 -4.93
C ILE A 47 -23.44 -7.91 -3.77
N PHE A 48 -24.23 -7.53 -2.76
CA PHE A 48 -23.72 -6.83 -1.58
C PHE A 48 -22.68 -7.69 -0.83
N SER A 49 -22.94 -8.98 -0.64
CA SER A 49 -21.98 -9.89 0.02
C SER A 49 -20.68 -10.05 -0.78
N ILE A 50 -20.77 -10.17 -2.11
CA ILE A 50 -19.58 -10.23 -2.99
C ILE A 50 -18.78 -8.92 -2.88
N ALA A 51 -19.45 -7.77 -3.00
CA ALA A 51 -18.82 -6.46 -2.87
C ALA A 51 -18.18 -6.27 -1.47
N GLN A 52 -18.80 -6.80 -0.42
CA GLN A 52 -18.25 -6.73 0.94
C GLN A 52 -16.98 -7.56 1.10
N LYS A 53 -16.90 -8.74 0.46
CA LYS A 53 -15.66 -9.55 0.41
C LYS A 53 -14.56 -8.82 -0.33
N LEU A 54 -14.86 -8.28 -1.52
CA LEU A 54 -13.90 -7.51 -2.31
C LEU A 54 -13.39 -6.27 -1.54
N ARG A 55 -14.27 -5.58 -0.78
CA ARG A 55 -13.86 -4.47 0.11
C ARG A 55 -12.96 -4.94 1.25
N ALA A 56 -13.18 -6.14 1.79
CA ALA A 56 -12.31 -6.71 2.80
C ALA A 56 -10.93 -7.04 2.21
N ASP A 57 -10.89 -7.63 1.01
CA ASP A 57 -9.65 -7.92 0.29
C ASP A 57 -8.89 -6.63 -0.02
N LEU A 58 -9.56 -5.57 -0.48
CA LEU A 58 -8.96 -4.25 -0.71
C LEU A 58 -8.30 -3.68 0.56
N LYS A 59 -8.97 -3.78 1.71
CA LYS A 59 -8.37 -3.38 3.00
C LYS A 59 -7.18 -4.26 3.38
N GLY A 60 -7.24 -5.55 3.08
CA GLY A 60 -6.11 -6.47 3.26
C GLY A 60 -4.91 -6.07 2.39
N TYR A 61 -5.12 -5.74 1.11
CA TYR A 61 -4.06 -5.27 0.23
C TYR A 61 -3.46 -3.92 0.67
N ASN A 62 -4.24 -3.02 1.26
CA ASN A 62 -3.69 -1.80 1.85
C ASN A 62 -2.72 -2.10 3.02
N ALA A 63 -3.03 -3.09 3.85
CA ALA A 63 -2.11 -3.54 4.90
C ALA A 63 -0.85 -4.21 4.32
N VAL A 64 -1.00 -5.00 3.24
CA VAL A 64 0.12 -5.59 2.49
C VAL A 64 1.03 -4.49 1.94
N LYS A 65 0.47 -3.47 1.30
CA LYS A 65 1.22 -2.31 0.78
C LYS A 65 2.02 -1.62 1.90
N GLN A 66 1.38 -1.31 3.02
CA GLN A 66 2.08 -0.71 4.17
C GLN A 66 3.25 -1.59 4.67
N SER A 67 3.07 -2.91 4.68
CA SER A 67 4.16 -3.84 5.04
C SER A 67 5.29 -3.83 4.02
N LEU A 68 4.98 -3.76 2.72
CA LEU A 68 5.96 -3.68 1.64
C LEU A 68 6.70 -2.34 1.68
N ASP A 69 6.01 -1.22 1.85
CA ASP A 69 6.60 0.12 1.93
C ASP A 69 7.60 0.23 3.10
N ARG A 70 7.25 -0.30 4.27
CA ARG A 70 8.17 -0.40 5.40
C ARG A 70 9.39 -1.26 5.07
N SER A 71 9.19 -2.38 4.37
CA SER A 71 10.27 -3.29 4.00
C SER A 71 11.22 -2.66 2.98
N ILE A 72 10.68 -1.92 2.01
CA ILE A 72 11.45 -1.14 1.03
C ILE A 72 12.27 -0.07 1.78
N SER A 73 11.66 0.66 2.72
CA SER A 73 12.36 1.68 3.51
C SER A 73 13.55 1.11 4.28
N ILE A 74 13.39 -0.05 4.93
CA ILE A 74 14.48 -0.75 5.63
C ILE A 74 15.58 -1.17 4.62
N ALA A 75 15.19 -1.73 3.47
CA ALA A 75 16.14 -2.17 2.44
C ALA A 75 16.92 -1.00 1.83
N ASP A 76 16.28 0.15 1.62
CA ASP A 76 16.90 1.34 1.04
C ASP A 76 17.88 2.01 2.02
N ILE A 77 17.57 2.03 3.31
CA ILE A 77 18.52 2.49 4.35
C ILE A 77 19.74 1.56 4.42
N ALA A 78 19.51 0.24 4.39
CA ALA A 78 20.59 -0.73 4.35
C ALA A 78 21.44 -0.59 3.07
N LEU A 79 20.83 -0.32 1.92
CA LEU A 79 21.53 -0.06 0.66
C LEU A 79 22.39 1.20 0.72
N ALA A 80 21.83 2.30 1.23
CA ALA A 80 22.56 3.56 1.38
C ALA A 80 23.77 3.41 2.31
N ALA A 81 23.57 2.74 3.45
CA ALA A 81 24.64 2.48 4.40
C ALA A 81 25.72 1.54 3.82
N ALA A 82 25.32 0.45 3.16
CA ALA A 82 26.26 -0.47 2.50
C ALA A 82 27.05 0.24 1.37
N GLY A 83 26.42 1.17 0.66
CA GLY A 83 27.10 1.99 -0.36
C GLY A 83 28.17 2.89 0.26
N ALA A 84 27.82 3.61 1.32
CA ALA A 84 28.77 4.45 2.05
C ALA A 84 29.93 3.64 2.66
N ILE A 85 29.66 2.43 3.17
CA ILE A 85 30.72 1.50 3.65
C ILE A 85 31.63 1.09 2.49
N SER A 86 31.08 0.80 1.31
CA SER A 86 31.87 0.47 0.12
C SER A 86 32.81 1.62 -0.26
N ASP A 87 32.33 2.87 -0.23
CA ASP A 87 33.14 4.05 -0.53
C ASP A 87 34.27 4.22 0.51
N LEU A 88 33.97 4.07 1.80
CA LEU A 88 35.00 4.09 2.86
C LEU A 88 36.04 2.98 2.68
N LEU A 89 35.63 1.79 2.27
CA LEU A 89 36.56 0.68 2.02
C LEU A 89 37.49 0.97 0.82
N ILE A 90 37.02 1.71 -0.19
CA ILE A 90 37.86 2.18 -1.31
C ILE A 90 38.91 3.17 -0.80
N GLU A 91 38.51 4.12 0.06
CA GLU A 91 39.46 5.06 0.69
C GLU A 91 40.46 4.32 1.59
N MET A 92 40.00 3.33 2.36
CA MET A 92 40.87 2.48 3.19
C MET A 92 41.87 1.71 2.34
N LYS A 93 41.48 1.23 1.15
CA LYS A 93 42.38 0.57 0.21
C LYS A 93 43.49 1.52 -0.23
N GLU A 94 43.17 2.76 -0.57
CA GLU A 94 44.16 3.78 -0.94
C GLU A 94 45.21 3.97 0.18
N LYS A 95 44.76 4.17 1.43
CA LYS A 95 45.66 4.36 2.58
C LYS A 95 46.51 3.12 2.85
N THR A 96 45.93 1.93 2.67
CA THR A 96 46.62 0.67 2.90
C THR A 96 47.69 0.39 1.84
N VAL A 97 47.39 0.67 0.57
CA VAL A 97 48.38 0.58 -0.52
C VAL A 97 49.51 1.57 -0.30
N ALA A 98 49.21 2.81 0.10
CA ALA A 98 50.23 3.80 0.42
C ALA A 98 51.11 3.36 1.60
N ALA A 99 50.51 2.75 2.63
CA ALA A 99 51.24 2.23 3.79
C ALA A 99 52.05 0.95 3.50
N ALA A 100 51.76 0.24 2.40
CA ALA A 100 52.50 -0.95 1.96
C ALA A 100 53.79 -0.62 1.19
N ASP A 101 54.04 0.65 0.84
CA ASP A 101 55.28 1.06 0.16
C ASP A 101 56.51 0.83 1.06
N ALA A 102 57.45 -0.02 0.61
CA ALA A 102 58.68 -0.30 1.34
C ALA A 102 59.53 0.95 1.62
N GLY A 103 59.44 1.98 0.76
CA GLY A 103 60.23 3.22 0.88
C GLY A 103 59.72 4.21 1.94
N LEU A 104 58.52 4.02 2.50
CA LEU A 104 57.90 4.96 3.42
C LEU A 104 58.52 4.92 4.83
N ASP A 105 58.70 6.07 5.49
CA ASP A 105 59.20 6.10 6.86
C ASP A 105 58.12 5.70 7.89
N ALA A 106 58.55 5.36 9.11
CA ALA A 106 57.65 4.88 10.17
C ALA A 106 56.68 5.96 10.68
N THR A 107 57.06 7.24 10.64
CA THR A 107 56.20 8.35 11.09
C THR A 107 55.06 8.54 10.10
N SER A 108 55.37 8.54 8.80
CA SER A 108 54.36 8.64 7.74
C SER A 108 53.40 7.44 7.73
N ARG A 109 53.88 6.21 7.99
CA ARG A 109 53.00 5.04 8.18
C ARG A 109 52.08 5.19 9.40
N THR A 110 52.58 5.78 10.48
CA THR A 110 51.77 6.02 11.67
C THR A 110 50.65 7.03 11.38
N ALA A 111 50.93 8.10 10.63
CA ALA A 111 49.92 9.05 10.19
C ALA A 111 48.85 8.39 9.29
N LEU A 112 49.26 7.56 8.31
CA LEU A 112 48.31 6.80 7.49
C LEU A 112 47.45 5.83 8.31
N ASN A 113 48.02 5.27 9.38
CA ASN A 113 47.30 4.39 10.28
C ASN A 113 46.24 5.13 11.13
N GLU A 114 46.45 6.39 11.46
CA GLU A 114 45.44 7.24 12.10
C GLU A 114 44.27 7.50 11.15
N ASP A 115 44.54 7.85 9.89
CA ASP A 115 43.52 8.00 8.84
C ASP A 115 42.74 6.69 8.64
N PHE A 116 43.43 5.56 8.51
CA PHE A 116 42.82 4.24 8.36
C PHE A 116 41.94 3.87 9.56
N SER A 117 42.39 4.17 10.78
CA SER A 117 41.62 3.91 12.01
C SER A 117 40.37 4.79 12.06
N SER A 118 40.45 6.05 11.63
CA SER A 118 39.29 6.94 11.52
C SER A 118 38.25 6.42 10.52
N LEU A 119 38.67 6.01 9.32
CA LEU A 119 37.80 5.42 8.30
C LEU A 119 37.12 4.13 8.81
N ARG A 120 37.90 3.27 9.49
CA ARG A 120 37.38 2.04 10.11
C ARG A 120 36.33 2.35 11.19
N ASP A 121 36.58 3.34 12.04
CA ASP A 121 35.66 3.71 13.11
C ASP A 121 34.38 4.36 12.52
N GLN A 122 34.51 5.10 11.40
CA GLN A 122 33.35 5.61 10.64
C GLN A 122 32.47 4.49 10.08
N ILE A 123 33.04 3.38 9.58
CA ILE A 123 32.27 2.20 9.16
C ILE A 123 31.39 1.71 10.32
N THR A 124 31.93 1.62 11.54
CA THR A 124 31.16 1.21 12.73
C THR A 124 30.00 2.16 13.01
N ILE A 125 30.22 3.47 12.88
CA ILE A 125 29.20 4.50 13.07
C ILE A 125 28.08 4.35 12.01
N ILE A 126 28.44 4.12 10.75
CA ILE A 126 27.45 3.95 9.67
C ILE A 126 26.61 2.69 9.89
N VAL A 127 27.24 1.57 10.22
CA VAL A 127 26.52 0.31 10.50
C VAL A 127 25.53 0.49 11.64
N ASN A 128 25.94 1.13 12.74
CA ASN A 128 25.06 1.33 13.90
C ASN A 128 23.91 2.32 13.62
N ASN A 129 24.10 3.29 12.73
CA ASN A 129 23.06 4.26 12.36
C ASN A 129 22.13 3.77 11.25
N ALA A 130 22.42 2.62 10.61
CA ALA A 130 21.62 2.04 9.53
C ALA A 130 20.34 1.33 10.04
N GLU A 131 19.63 1.98 10.95
CA GLU A 131 18.42 1.45 11.59
C GLU A 131 17.17 2.14 11.05
N PHE A 132 16.11 1.35 10.85
CA PHE A 132 14.77 1.89 10.62
C PHE A 132 13.78 1.25 11.59
N ASN A 133 13.22 2.08 12.47
CA ASN A 133 12.16 1.69 13.41
C ASN A 133 12.53 0.43 14.23
N GLY A 134 13.75 0.35 14.78
CA GLY A 134 14.21 -0.77 15.58
C GLY A 134 14.80 -1.95 14.80
N THR A 135 14.85 -1.89 13.46
CA THR A 135 15.39 -2.97 12.62
C THR A 135 16.64 -2.51 11.89
N ASN A 136 17.74 -3.26 12.05
CA ASN A 136 19.00 -3.02 11.35
C ASN A 136 19.43 -4.29 10.61
N LEU A 137 19.64 -4.20 9.29
CA LEU A 137 20.04 -5.36 8.48
C LEU A 137 21.54 -5.57 8.40
N LEU A 138 22.33 -4.63 8.92
CA LEU A 138 23.78 -4.55 8.72
C LEU A 138 24.60 -4.80 10.00
N ASP A 139 23.95 -4.81 11.16
CA ASP A 139 24.60 -4.99 12.45
C ASP A 139 25.01 -6.46 12.71
N ALA A 140 25.37 -6.79 13.96
CA ALA A 140 25.71 -8.16 14.35
C ALA A 140 24.48 -9.01 14.75
N GLY A 141 23.28 -8.49 14.51
CA GLY A 141 22.02 -9.11 14.86
C GLY A 141 21.59 -10.23 13.93
N THR A 142 20.30 -10.57 13.99
CA THR A 142 19.68 -11.58 13.13
C THR A 142 18.43 -11.05 12.44
N ASP A 143 18.26 -9.74 12.44
CA ASP A 143 17.09 -9.07 11.91
C ASP A 143 16.97 -9.31 10.41
N ALA A 144 15.81 -9.80 9.98
CA ALA A 144 15.50 -10.03 8.58
C ALA A 144 14.22 -9.29 8.21
N ILE A 145 14.17 -8.80 6.97
CA ILE A 145 12.91 -8.33 6.41
C ILE A 145 12.03 -9.55 6.17
N VAL A 146 10.77 -9.46 6.63
CA VAL A 146 9.69 -10.38 6.25
C VAL A 146 8.51 -9.54 5.81
N ALA A 147 8.39 -9.33 4.50
CA ALA A 147 7.32 -8.56 3.89
C ALA A 147 6.17 -9.48 3.51
N ILE A 148 4.96 -9.20 3.98
CA ILE A 148 3.75 -9.93 3.57
C ILE A 148 3.41 -9.56 2.12
N THR A 149 2.99 -10.53 1.30
CA THR A 149 2.65 -10.29 -0.12
C THR A 149 1.18 -10.48 -0.44
N ASN A 150 0.37 -11.02 0.48
CA ASN A 150 -1.05 -11.29 0.26
C ASN A 150 -1.93 -10.97 1.48
N PRO A 151 -3.25 -10.74 1.27
CA PRO A 151 -4.19 -10.40 2.35
C PRO A 151 -4.34 -11.48 3.43
N THR A 152 -3.97 -12.74 3.12
CA THR A 152 -4.04 -13.88 4.05
C THR A 152 -2.76 -14.08 4.86
N ALA A 153 -1.75 -13.22 4.67
CA ALA A 153 -0.43 -13.31 5.30
C ALA A 153 0.29 -14.66 5.16
N SER A 154 -0.04 -15.43 4.12
CA SER A 154 0.47 -16.78 3.91
C SER A 154 1.69 -16.84 2.98
N GLN A 155 1.95 -15.75 2.26
CA GLN A 155 3.11 -15.61 1.38
C GLN A 155 3.93 -14.39 1.83
N THR A 156 5.24 -14.56 1.83
CA THR A 156 6.19 -13.54 2.28
C THR A 156 7.40 -13.47 1.36
N ILE A 157 7.93 -12.27 1.16
CA ILE A 157 9.29 -12.05 0.62
C ILE A 157 10.20 -11.80 1.82
N SER A 158 11.31 -12.53 1.89
CA SER A 158 12.31 -12.31 2.92
C SER A 158 13.64 -11.86 2.32
N ILE A 159 14.20 -10.80 2.92
CA ILE A 159 15.56 -10.38 2.65
C ILE A 159 16.39 -10.75 3.90
N PRO A 160 17.40 -11.62 3.75
CA PRO A 160 18.21 -12.07 4.87
C PRO A 160 19.14 -10.96 5.35
N HIS A 161 19.36 -10.94 6.66
CA HIS A 161 20.37 -10.15 7.35
C HIS A 161 21.74 -10.23 6.64
N GLN A 162 22.45 -9.10 6.53
CA GLN A 162 23.78 -8.99 5.93
C GLN A 162 24.73 -8.27 6.89
N ASN A 163 25.44 -9.01 7.73
CA ASN A 163 26.30 -8.42 8.74
C ASN A 163 27.53 -7.73 8.13
N LEU A 164 27.57 -6.39 8.16
CA LEU A 164 28.68 -5.55 7.72
C LEU A 164 29.51 -4.97 8.88
N THR A 165 29.34 -5.47 10.11
CA THR A 165 30.18 -5.06 11.24
C THR A 165 31.64 -5.46 11.02
N LEU A 166 32.56 -4.70 11.61
CA LEU A 166 34.00 -5.00 11.56
C LEU A 166 34.30 -6.37 12.18
N GLY A 167 35.00 -7.22 11.43
CA GLY A 167 35.31 -8.60 11.82
C GLY A 167 34.10 -9.54 11.70
N GLY A 168 33.01 -9.08 11.09
CA GLY A 168 31.85 -9.89 10.74
C GLY A 168 32.10 -10.79 9.53
N GLY A 169 31.06 -11.54 9.13
CA GLY A 169 31.15 -12.48 8.01
C GLY A 169 31.39 -11.84 6.64
N ASN A 170 31.04 -10.56 6.47
CA ASN A 170 31.15 -9.85 5.18
C ASN A 170 32.17 -8.70 5.19
N VAL A 171 32.69 -8.29 6.36
CA VAL A 171 33.80 -7.33 6.49
C VAL A 171 34.89 -7.99 7.33
N THR A 172 35.97 -8.43 6.68
CA THR A 172 37.07 -9.17 7.31
C THR A 172 38.03 -8.27 8.07
N ILE A 173 37.93 -6.95 7.90
CA ILE A 173 38.69 -5.95 8.66
C ILE A 173 38.25 -5.97 10.11
N THR A 174 39.17 -6.29 11.02
CA THR A 174 38.89 -6.30 12.46
C THR A 174 38.95 -4.89 13.06
N ALA A 175 38.25 -4.68 14.18
CA ALA A 175 38.30 -3.43 14.94
C ALA A 175 39.71 -3.09 15.49
N ALA A 176 40.62 -4.06 15.53
CA ALA A 176 42.01 -3.89 15.97
C ALA A 176 43.02 -3.87 14.80
N GLN A 177 42.57 -3.94 13.54
CA GLN A 177 43.46 -3.96 12.39
C GLN A 177 44.24 -2.64 12.30
N GLN A 178 45.56 -2.73 12.10
CA GLN A 178 46.48 -1.60 11.97
C GLN A 178 47.37 -1.78 10.73
N ILE A 179 47.96 -0.68 10.26
CA ILE A 179 48.86 -0.64 9.09
C ILE A 179 50.23 -0.02 9.42
N THR A 180 50.64 -0.10 10.69
CA THR A 180 51.87 0.52 11.21
C THR A 180 53.17 -0.10 10.69
N THR A 181 53.12 -1.29 10.09
CA THR A 181 54.26 -1.96 9.45
C THR A 181 53.88 -2.42 8.05
N GLN A 182 54.88 -2.60 7.18
CA GLN A 182 54.66 -3.05 5.80
C GLN A 182 53.91 -4.40 5.76
N THR A 183 54.32 -5.37 6.58
CA THR A 183 53.65 -6.69 6.64
C THR A 183 52.19 -6.58 7.09
N LEU A 184 51.90 -5.69 8.04
CA LEU A 184 50.53 -5.45 8.49
C LEU A 184 49.69 -4.73 7.42
N ALA A 185 50.30 -3.82 6.66
CA ALA A 185 49.65 -3.14 5.54
C ALA A 185 49.33 -4.12 4.40
N GLU A 186 50.23 -5.03 4.03
CA GLU A 186 49.97 -6.08 3.03
C GLU A 186 48.85 -7.04 3.45
N ALA A 187 48.82 -7.42 4.74
CA ALA A 187 47.72 -8.22 5.29
C ALA A 187 46.38 -7.45 5.31
N ALA A 188 46.42 -6.17 5.71
CA ALA A 188 45.25 -5.30 5.68
C ALA A 188 44.71 -5.10 4.26
N LEU A 189 45.59 -5.01 3.25
CA LEU A 189 45.19 -4.84 1.85
C LEU A 189 44.36 -6.03 1.37
N THR A 190 44.81 -7.24 1.69
CA THR A 190 44.07 -8.47 1.37
C THR A 190 42.69 -8.46 2.03
N ASN A 191 42.62 -8.10 3.32
CA ASN A 191 41.35 -8.01 4.05
C ASN A 191 40.42 -6.92 3.48
N VAL A 192 40.95 -5.77 3.07
CA VAL A 192 40.17 -4.69 2.44
C VAL A 192 39.62 -5.16 1.08
N ASP A 193 40.42 -5.85 0.27
CA ASP A 193 39.99 -6.39 -1.03
C ASP A 193 38.90 -7.46 -0.88
N ASP A 194 39.07 -8.38 0.08
CA ASP A 194 38.04 -9.38 0.41
C ASP A 194 36.76 -8.72 0.91
N SER A 195 36.88 -7.72 1.79
CA SER A 195 35.73 -6.95 2.31
C SER A 195 35.01 -6.20 1.18
N LEU A 196 35.73 -5.57 0.25
CA LEU A 196 35.14 -4.93 -0.93
C LEU A 196 34.39 -5.93 -1.80
N ALA A 197 34.95 -7.11 -2.05
CA ALA A 197 34.29 -8.14 -2.84
C ALA A 197 32.98 -8.60 -2.16
N LEU A 198 33.01 -8.82 -0.85
CA LEU A 198 31.84 -9.26 -0.08
C LEU A 198 30.77 -8.17 0.07
N VAL A 199 31.16 -6.91 0.29
CA VAL A 199 30.22 -5.77 0.33
C VAL A 199 29.54 -5.57 -1.01
N ASN A 200 30.24 -5.74 -2.13
CA ASN A 200 29.63 -5.70 -3.46
C ASN A 200 28.58 -6.81 -3.67
N VAL A 201 28.83 -8.01 -3.14
CA VAL A 201 27.82 -9.09 -3.14
C VAL A 201 26.62 -8.72 -2.27
N VAL A 202 26.85 -8.13 -1.09
CA VAL A 202 25.78 -7.64 -0.20
C VAL A 202 24.92 -6.58 -0.90
N LEU A 203 25.54 -5.57 -1.52
CA LEU A 203 24.85 -4.54 -2.31
C LEU A 203 24.00 -5.15 -3.42
N THR A 204 24.55 -6.13 -4.14
CA THR A 204 23.82 -6.84 -5.20
C THR A 204 22.60 -7.59 -4.64
N ARG A 205 22.74 -8.27 -3.50
CA ARG A 205 21.65 -9.01 -2.85
C ARG A 205 20.57 -8.09 -2.30
N LEU A 206 20.96 -7.02 -1.61
CA LEU A 206 20.02 -6.02 -1.09
C LEU A 206 19.31 -5.28 -2.23
N GLY A 207 20.02 -4.96 -3.32
CA GLY A 207 19.44 -4.30 -4.50
C GLY A 207 18.44 -5.18 -5.23
N ALA A 208 18.76 -6.46 -5.42
CA ALA A 208 17.84 -7.45 -5.97
C ALA A 208 16.61 -7.63 -5.05
N GLY A 209 16.82 -7.67 -3.74
CA GLY A 209 15.75 -7.72 -2.74
C GLY A 209 14.81 -6.51 -2.79
N SER A 210 15.36 -5.29 -2.77
CA SER A 210 14.59 -4.04 -2.87
C SER A 210 13.78 -3.98 -4.18
N THR A 211 14.40 -4.34 -5.31
CA THR A 211 13.70 -4.41 -6.61
C THR A 211 12.56 -5.43 -6.60
N SER A 212 12.75 -6.58 -5.96
CA SER A 212 11.70 -7.59 -5.81
C SER A 212 10.53 -7.09 -4.95
N LEU A 213 10.81 -6.33 -3.89
CA LEU A 213 9.79 -5.73 -3.03
C LEU A 213 9.00 -4.66 -3.79
N GLU A 214 9.66 -3.77 -4.53
CA GLU A 214 8.99 -2.74 -5.34
C GLU A 214 8.10 -3.37 -6.42
N THR A 215 8.59 -4.43 -7.08
CA THR A 215 7.79 -5.17 -8.08
C THR A 215 6.51 -5.73 -7.45
N GLN A 216 6.61 -6.29 -6.24
CA GLN A 216 5.46 -6.79 -5.51
C GLN A 216 4.52 -5.67 -5.04
N ARG A 217 5.06 -4.51 -4.66
CA ARG A 217 4.29 -3.31 -4.27
C ARG A 217 3.43 -2.82 -5.44
N ILE A 218 4.02 -2.68 -6.62
CA ILE A 218 3.32 -2.30 -7.85
C ILE A 218 2.25 -3.33 -8.24
N PHE A 219 2.54 -4.62 -8.06
CA PHE A 219 1.56 -5.67 -8.30
C PHE A 219 0.37 -5.60 -7.34
N ALA A 220 0.62 -5.37 -6.04
CA ALA A 220 -0.42 -5.19 -5.04
C ALA A 220 -1.28 -3.94 -5.31
N ASP A 221 -0.68 -2.84 -5.79
CA ASP A 221 -1.40 -1.66 -6.27
C ASP A 221 -2.34 -2.02 -7.42
N LYS A 222 -1.82 -2.69 -8.45
CA LYS A 222 -2.64 -3.07 -9.62
C LYS A 222 -3.79 -4.00 -9.25
N ILE A 223 -3.60 -4.92 -8.30
CA ILE A 223 -4.69 -5.75 -7.78
C ILE A 223 -5.71 -4.88 -7.03
N SER A 224 -5.27 -3.97 -6.17
CA SER A 224 -6.14 -3.06 -5.42
C SER A 224 -7.02 -2.23 -6.36
N ASP A 225 -6.42 -1.62 -7.39
CA ASP A 225 -7.13 -0.83 -8.39
C ASP A 225 -8.14 -1.69 -9.17
N THR A 226 -7.75 -2.91 -9.55
CA THR A 226 -8.64 -3.83 -10.27
C THR A 226 -9.81 -4.27 -9.39
N ILE A 227 -9.59 -4.52 -8.10
CA ILE A 227 -10.63 -4.83 -7.13
C ILE A 227 -11.55 -3.64 -6.93
N GLU A 228 -11.02 -2.42 -6.83
CA GLU A 228 -11.80 -1.19 -6.68
C GLU A 228 -12.71 -0.95 -7.90
N ILE A 229 -12.17 -1.07 -9.12
CA ILE A 229 -12.94 -1.02 -10.36
C ILE A 229 -13.99 -2.15 -10.39
N GLY A 230 -13.62 -3.35 -9.96
CA GLY A 230 -14.52 -4.49 -9.84
C GLY A 230 -15.70 -4.19 -8.92
N ILE A 231 -15.44 -3.66 -7.71
CA ILE A 231 -16.46 -3.24 -6.77
C ILE A 231 -17.37 -2.20 -7.41
N GLY A 232 -16.81 -1.16 -8.04
CA GLY A 232 -17.58 -0.10 -8.69
C GLY A 232 -18.53 -0.63 -9.76
N ASN A 233 -18.05 -1.52 -10.64
CA ASN A 233 -18.91 -2.19 -11.63
C ASN A 233 -20.07 -2.98 -10.98
N LEU A 234 -19.83 -3.58 -9.82
CA LEU A 234 -20.84 -4.34 -9.08
C LEU A 234 -21.85 -3.45 -8.36
N VAL A 235 -21.46 -2.30 -7.79
CA VAL A 235 -22.32 -1.54 -6.86
C VAL A 235 -22.62 -0.10 -7.25
N ASP A 236 -21.95 0.49 -8.23
CA ASP A 236 -22.14 1.90 -8.59
C ASP A 236 -23.41 2.10 -9.43
N ALA A 237 -24.07 3.24 -9.20
CA ALA A 237 -25.20 3.70 -9.98
C ALA A 237 -24.75 4.62 -11.13
N ASN A 238 -25.45 4.53 -12.26
CA ASN A 238 -25.32 5.53 -13.32
C ASN A 238 -26.20 6.75 -12.96
N LEU A 239 -25.56 7.80 -12.44
CA LEU A 239 -26.24 9.01 -11.98
C LEU A 239 -27.00 9.75 -13.09
N ALA A 240 -26.57 9.65 -14.35
CA ALA A 240 -27.30 10.28 -15.46
C ALA A 240 -28.65 9.59 -15.68
N LYS A 241 -28.68 8.26 -15.64
CA LYS A 241 -29.93 7.48 -15.71
C LYS A 241 -30.80 7.71 -14.49
N GLU A 242 -30.23 7.72 -13.29
CA GLU A 242 -31.01 7.93 -12.06
C GLU A 242 -31.56 9.36 -11.96
N SER A 243 -30.85 10.37 -12.47
CA SER A 243 -31.35 11.75 -12.54
C SER A 243 -32.53 11.88 -13.51
N ALA A 244 -32.45 11.22 -14.68
CA ALA A 244 -33.57 11.16 -15.62
C ALA A 244 -34.79 10.43 -15.03
N ASN A 245 -34.55 9.32 -14.31
CA ASN A 245 -35.59 8.60 -13.58
C ASN A 245 -36.22 9.46 -12.48
N LEU A 246 -35.42 10.21 -11.72
CA LEU A 246 -35.90 11.07 -10.65
C LEU A 246 -36.88 12.12 -11.19
N GLN A 247 -36.49 12.81 -12.27
CA GLN A 247 -37.35 13.79 -12.92
C GLN A 247 -38.64 13.15 -13.43
N ALA A 248 -38.55 12.00 -14.10
CA ALA A 248 -39.73 11.27 -14.57
C ALA A 248 -40.66 10.82 -13.42
N LEU A 249 -40.10 10.40 -12.29
CA LEU A 249 -40.87 10.00 -11.10
C LEU A 249 -41.52 11.17 -10.39
N GLN A 250 -40.86 12.33 -10.33
CA GLN A 250 -41.44 13.57 -9.80
C GLN A 250 -42.65 14.02 -10.63
N VAL A 251 -42.54 13.99 -11.96
CA VAL A 251 -43.66 14.28 -12.86
C VAL A 251 -44.79 13.27 -12.69
N LYS A 252 -44.48 11.97 -12.60
CA LYS A 252 -45.48 10.92 -12.34
C LYS A 252 -46.19 11.09 -11.00
N GLN A 253 -45.47 11.50 -9.95
CA GLN A 253 -46.06 11.78 -8.64
C GLN A 253 -47.05 12.95 -8.71
N GLN A 254 -46.67 14.05 -9.38
CA GLN A 254 -47.55 15.20 -9.57
C GLN A 254 -48.81 14.84 -10.38
N LEU A 255 -48.66 14.05 -11.45
CA LEU A 255 -49.78 13.52 -12.22
C LEU A 255 -50.65 12.57 -11.39
N GLY A 256 -50.05 11.74 -10.54
CA GLY A 256 -50.76 10.84 -9.63
C GLY A 256 -51.61 11.59 -8.60
N ILE A 257 -51.10 12.68 -8.04
CA ILE A 257 -51.86 13.58 -7.13
C ILE A 257 -53.03 14.23 -7.88
N GLN A 258 -52.81 14.71 -9.10
CA GLN A 258 -53.89 15.27 -9.93
C GLN A 258 -54.95 14.23 -10.28
N ALA A 259 -54.53 13.02 -10.70
CA ALA A 259 -55.44 11.92 -11.00
C ALA A 259 -56.24 11.47 -9.77
N LEU A 260 -55.62 11.46 -8.58
CA LEU A 260 -56.30 11.17 -7.32
C LEU A 260 -57.33 12.26 -6.98
N SER A 261 -56.99 13.53 -7.19
CA SER A 261 -57.92 14.66 -7.01
C SER A 261 -59.14 14.53 -7.93
N ILE A 262 -58.93 14.20 -9.22
CA ILE A 262 -60.00 13.94 -10.19
C ILE A 262 -60.84 12.73 -9.78
N ALA A 263 -60.19 11.63 -9.37
CA ALA A 263 -60.88 10.41 -8.93
C ALA A 263 -61.74 10.63 -7.68
N ASN A 264 -61.34 11.54 -6.78
CA ASN A 264 -62.10 11.91 -5.58
C ASN A 264 -63.28 12.86 -5.88
N GLN A 265 -63.27 13.57 -7.01
CA GLN A 265 -64.39 14.44 -7.42
C GLN A 265 -65.51 13.65 -8.12
N ALA A 266 -65.22 12.47 -8.70
CA ALA A 266 -66.20 11.65 -9.42
C ALA A 266 -67.44 11.23 -8.60
N PRO A 267 -67.37 10.95 -7.28
CA PRO A 267 -68.56 10.71 -6.46
C PRO A 267 -69.37 11.98 -6.15
N GLN A 268 -68.73 13.17 -6.11
CA GLN A 268 -69.41 14.44 -5.81
C GLN A 268 -70.22 14.96 -6.99
N SER A 269 -69.74 14.77 -8.22
CA SER A 269 -70.50 15.11 -9.42
C SER A 269 -71.76 14.27 -9.56
N ILE A 270 -71.83 13.07 -8.98
CA ILE A 270 -73.05 12.25 -8.93
C ILE A 270 -74.07 12.81 -7.92
N LEU A 271 -73.64 13.36 -6.78
CA LEU A 271 -74.53 14.00 -5.81
C LEU A 271 -75.25 15.23 -6.40
N ASN A 272 -74.58 15.98 -7.29
CA ASN A 272 -75.17 17.15 -7.96
C ASN A 272 -76.21 16.79 -9.05
N ILE A 273 -76.38 15.52 -9.43
CA ILE A 273 -77.40 15.07 -10.40
C ILE A 273 -78.71 14.70 -9.67
N PHE A 274 -78.65 14.47 -8.36
CA PHE A 274 -79.79 14.12 -7.52
C PHE A 274 -80.13 15.20 -6.47
N GLY A 275 -79.50 16.37 -6.54
CA GLY A 275 -79.72 17.54 -5.69
C GLY A 275 -80.29 18.72 -6.46
#